data_AF-A0A8J2PCH5-F1
#
_entry.id   AF-A0A8J2PCH5-F1
#
_cell.length_a   1.000
_cell.length_b   1.000
_cell.length_c   1.000
_cell.angle_alpha   90.00
_cell.angle_beta   90.00
_cell.angle_gamma   90.00
#
_symmetry.space_group_name_H-M   'P 1'
#
loop_
_entity.id
_entity.type
_entity.pdbx_description
1 polymer ?
#
loop_
_entity_poly.entity_id
_entity_poly.type
_entity_poly.pdbx_seq_one_letter_code
_entity_poly.pdbx_strand_id
1 'polypeptide(L)'
;SDFIMKRQYYTPFVIFPAFYLVLNLLGQTYAECYNAECKEFSDARLRKQTERQAEFDKIREQFQSANQTDKSVLYKNIVELPFDVLIAKLQSRELKAAEVLSAFLDKSINVTDQFNCITEFVPGAMAMAEELDKSPTVKGPLHGLPVCFKDNNDIK
;
A
#
# COMPACT_ATOMS: atom_id res chain seq x y z
N SER A 1 58.25 51.87 46.82
CA SER A 1 58.26 52.16 45.39
C SER A 1 57.75 50.97 44.59
N ASP A 2 56.44 50.78 44.70
CA ASP A 2 55.46 50.48 43.66
C ASP A 2 55.69 49.29 42.72
N PHE A 3 55.19 48.14 43.18
CA PHE A 3 54.82 46.98 42.38
C PHE A 3 53.38 47.18 41.87
N ILE A 4 53.21 47.72 40.66
CA ILE A 4 51.88 47.91 40.05
C ILE A 4 51.61 46.83 39.00
N MET A 5 50.79 45.87 39.42
CA MET A 5 50.00 44.96 38.58
C MET A 5 49.26 45.71 37.45
N LYS A 6 49.55 45.38 36.19
CA LYS A 6 48.60 45.58 35.09
C LYS A 6 47.87 44.26 34.80
N ARG A 7 46.79 44.02 35.54
CA ARG A 7 45.78 43.01 35.19
C ARG A 7 44.83 43.68 34.19
N GLN A 8 45.05 43.49 32.89
CA GLN A 8 44.09 43.92 31.87
C GLN A 8 42.87 43.00 31.94
N TYR A 9 41.73 43.59 32.30
CA TYR A 9 40.43 42.95 32.37
C TYR A 9 39.96 42.61 30.95
N TYR A 10 39.81 41.32 30.66
CA TYR A 10 39.08 40.82 29.50
C TYR A 10 37.59 41.08 29.75
N THR A 11 36.94 41.87 28.90
CA THR A 11 35.52 42.23 29.03
C THR A 11 34.63 41.05 28.61
N PRO A 12 33.73 40.53 29.46
CA PRO A 12 32.90 39.36 29.13
C PRO A 12 31.59 39.72 28.41
N PHE A 13 31.42 40.93 27.89
CA PHE A 13 30.10 41.45 27.54
C PHE A 13 29.65 41.16 26.08
N VAL A 14 30.49 40.60 25.22
CA VAL A 14 30.20 40.50 23.78
C VAL A 14 30.07 39.06 23.24
N ILE A 15 30.36 38.04 24.05
CA ILE A 15 30.34 36.63 23.62
C ILE A 15 28.92 36.01 23.73
N PHE A 16 28.09 36.53 24.62
CA PHE A 16 26.72 36.05 24.85
C PHE A 16 25.73 36.21 23.68
N PRO A 17 25.64 37.36 22.98
CA PRO A 17 24.63 37.54 21.93
C PRO A 17 24.91 36.68 20.70
N ALA A 18 26.20 36.52 20.33
CA ALA A 18 26.58 35.70 19.18
C ALA A 18 26.29 34.21 19.41
N PHE A 19 26.57 33.70 20.62
CA PHE A 19 26.28 32.31 20.98
C PHE A 19 24.78 32.02 20.98
N TYR A 20 23.95 32.93 21.51
CA TYR A 20 22.50 32.79 21.49
C TYR A 20 21.93 32.82 20.07
N LEU A 21 22.49 33.66 19.19
CA LEU A 21 22.06 33.73 17.79
C LEU A 21 22.40 32.44 17.02
N VAL A 22 23.59 31.87 17.25
CA VAL A 22 23.97 30.57 16.68
C VAL A 22 23.07 29.44 17.19
N LEU A 23 22.76 29.39 18.48
CA LEU A 23 21.85 28.39 19.04
C LEU A 23 20.42 28.50 18.47
N ASN A 24 19.91 29.72 18.27
CA ASN A 24 18.60 29.91 17.65
C ASN A 24 18.58 29.50 16.18
N LEU A 25 19.62 29.84 15.41
CA LEU A 25 19.73 29.41 14.01
C LEU A 25 19.78 27.89 13.92
N LEU A 26 20.60 27.23 14.74
CA LEU A 26 20.66 25.76 14.80
C LEU A 26 19.32 25.14 15.19
N GLY A 27 18.62 25.73 16.18
CA GLY A 27 17.29 25.29 16.60
C GLY A 27 16.23 25.44 15.50
N GLN A 28 16.24 26.55 14.77
CA GLN A 28 15.35 26.79 13.64
C GLN A 28 15.63 25.81 12.49
N THR A 29 16.88 25.63 12.10
CA THR A 29 17.24 24.68 11.04
C THR A 29 16.89 23.24 11.41
N TYR A 30 17.06 22.85 12.67
CA TYR A 30 16.69 21.51 13.14
C TYR A 30 15.18 21.30 13.08
N ALA A 31 14.39 22.28 13.52
CA ALA A 31 12.93 22.22 13.44
C ALA A 31 12.43 22.17 11.98
N GLU A 32 13.05 22.92 11.09
CA GLU A 32 12.75 22.89 9.65
C GLU A 32 13.06 21.52 9.02
N CYS A 33 14.23 20.94 9.31
CA CYS A 33 14.59 19.59 8.86
C CYS A 33 13.62 18.53 9.42
N TYR A 34 13.31 18.58 10.71
CA TYR A 34 12.37 17.65 11.34
C TYR A 34 10.95 17.75 10.75
N ASN A 35 10.47 18.97 10.52
CA ASN A 35 9.17 19.21 9.88
C ASN A 35 9.15 18.74 8.43
N ALA A 36 10.25 18.89 7.69
CA ALA A 36 10.38 18.40 6.32
C ALA A 36 10.29 16.87 6.25
N GLU A 37 11.00 16.15 7.13
CA GLU A 37 10.90 14.69 7.24
C GLU A 37 9.47 14.25 7.59
N CYS A 38 8.84 14.87 8.60
CA CYS A 38 7.45 14.56 8.97
C CYS A 38 6.48 14.80 7.82
N LYS A 39 6.69 15.87 7.04
CA LYS A 39 5.89 16.20 5.87
C LYS A 39 6.07 15.16 4.77
N GLU A 40 7.29 14.67 4.52
CA GLU A 40 7.55 13.64 3.53
C GLU A 40 6.79 12.34 3.82
N PHE A 41 6.79 11.87 5.07
CA PHE A 41 6.00 10.69 5.48
C PHE A 41 4.50 10.91 5.33
N SER A 42 4.00 12.09 5.73
CA SER A 42 2.59 12.46 5.55
C SER A 42 2.20 12.47 4.07
N ASP A 43 3.02 13.10 3.23
CA ASP A 43 2.80 13.19 1.78
C ASP A 43 2.87 11.80 1.13
N ALA A 44 3.82 10.95 1.54
CA ALA A 44 3.92 9.57 1.05
C ALA A 44 2.67 8.74 1.40
N ARG A 45 2.18 8.85 2.64
CA ARG A 45 0.93 8.22 3.06
C ARG A 45 -0.25 8.74 2.26
N LEU A 46 -0.35 10.06 2.06
CA LEU A 46 -1.44 10.68 1.31
C LEU A 46 -1.45 10.21 -0.14
N ARG A 47 -0.29 10.19 -0.81
CA ARG A 47 -0.15 9.65 -2.18
C ARG A 47 -0.68 8.22 -2.25
N LYS A 48 -0.21 7.34 -1.35
CA LYS A 48 -0.66 5.94 -1.30
C LYS A 48 -2.16 5.80 -1.04
N GLN A 49 -2.74 6.63 -0.18
CA GLN A 49 -4.19 6.64 0.05
C GLN A 49 -4.97 7.08 -1.20
N THR A 50 -4.48 8.09 -1.91
CA THR A 50 -5.14 8.56 -3.14
C THR A 50 -5.04 7.56 -4.28
N GLU A 51 -3.87 6.93 -4.48
CA GLU A 51 -3.66 5.85 -5.45
C GLU A 51 -4.60 4.68 -5.18
N ARG A 52 -4.63 4.25 -3.91
CA ARG A 52 -5.53 3.19 -3.44
C ARG A 52 -6.98 3.55 -3.72
N GLN A 53 -7.44 4.73 -3.32
CA GLN A 53 -8.84 5.14 -3.53
C GLN A 53 -9.21 5.10 -5.01
N ALA A 54 -8.37 5.66 -5.88
CA ALA A 54 -8.58 5.64 -7.32
C ALA A 54 -8.63 4.22 -7.91
N GLU A 55 -7.85 3.28 -7.36
CA GLU A 55 -7.89 1.87 -7.77
C GLU A 55 -9.18 1.18 -7.31
N PHE A 56 -9.60 1.40 -6.07
CA PHE A 56 -10.89 0.92 -5.57
C PHE A 56 -12.07 1.44 -6.40
N ASP A 57 -12.06 2.72 -6.75
CA ASP A 57 -13.13 3.34 -7.53
C ASP A 57 -13.24 2.69 -8.92
N LYS A 58 -12.10 2.50 -9.60
CA LYS A 58 -12.04 1.81 -10.91
C LYS A 58 -12.61 0.40 -10.82
N ILE A 59 -12.20 -0.37 -9.81
CA ILE A 59 -12.64 -1.75 -9.69
C ILE A 59 -14.13 -1.80 -9.32
N ARG A 60 -14.60 -0.94 -8.41
CA ARG A 60 -16.05 -0.85 -8.09
C ARG A 60 -16.89 -0.54 -9.33
N GLU A 61 -16.44 0.37 -10.19
CA GLU A 61 -17.13 0.69 -11.44
C GLU A 61 -17.21 -0.53 -12.38
N GLN A 62 -16.14 -1.33 -12.47
CA GLN A 62 -16.12 -2.58 -13.23
C GLN A 62 -17.15 -3.60 -12.73
N PHE A 63 -17.34 -3.72 -11.41
CA PHE A 63 -18.32 -4.65 -10.84
C PHE A 63 -19.77 -4.10 -10.85
N GLN A 64 -19.95 -2.78 -10.72
CA GLN A 64 -21.28 -2.14 -10.78
C GLN A 64 -21.94 -2.30 -12.14
N SER A 65 -21.19 -2.12 -13.22
CA SER A 65 -21.66 -2.33 -14.59
C SER A 65 -21.93 -3.80 -14.94
N ALA A 66 -21.34 -4.73 -14.17
CA ALA A 66 -21.50 -6.17 -14.33
C ALA A 66 -22.61 -6.78 -13.46
N ASN A 67 -23.34 -5.99 -12.66
CA ASN A 67 -24.45 -6.42 -11.78
C ASN A 67 -25.71 -6.84 -12.55
N GLN A 68 -25.54 -7.74 -13.51
CA GLN A 68 -26.56 -8.69 -13.93
C GLN A 68 -26.77 -9.65 -12.76
N THR A 69 -28.02 -9.81 -12.30
CA THR A 69 -28.40 -10.66 -11.16
C THR A 69 -27.74 -12.06 -11.18
N ASP A 70 -27.52 -12.59 -12.38
CA ASP A 70 -26.93 -13.92 -12.61
C ASP A 70 -25.46 -14.01 -12.19
N LYS A 71 -24.65 -12.96 -12.38
CA LYS A 71 -23.22 -12.96 -12.01
C LYS A 71 -23.01 -12.90 -10.49
N SER A 72 -23.85 -12.14 -9.78
CA SER A 72 -23.77 -12.05 -8.32
C SER A 72 -24.01 -13.41 -7.66
N VAL A 73 -25.01 -14.16 -8.14
CA VAL A 73 -25.30 -15.52 -7.66
C VAL A 73 -24.13 -16.47 -7.97
N LEU A 74 -23.57 -16.38 -9.18
CA LEU A 74 -22.41 -17.18 -9.58
C LEU A 74 -21.19 -16.93 -8.69
N TYR A 75 -20.83 -15.67 -8.46
CA TYR A 75 -19.67 -15.31 -7.63
C TYR A 75 -19.83 -15.79 -6.19
N LYS A 76 -21.03 -15.64 -5.63
CA LYS A 76 -21.37 -16.18 -4.32
C LYS A 76 -21.13 -17.69 -4.27
N ASN A 77 -21.63 -18.43 -5.26
CA ASN A 77 -21.44 -19.89 -5.33
C ASN A 77 -19.96 -20.26 -5.42
N ILE A 78 -19.15 -19.55 -6.22
CA ILE A 78 -17.71 -19.81 -6.35
C ILE A 78 -16.98 -19.61 -5.01
N VAL A 79 -17.28 -18.52 -4.30
CA VAL A 79 -16.62 -18.19 -3.02
C VAL A 79 -17.00 -19.17 -1.90
N GLU A 80 -18.19 -19.74 -1.96
CA GLU A 80 -18.69 -20.72 -0.97
C GLU A 80 -18.17 -22.16 -1.22
N LEU A 81 -17.51 -22.42 -2.36
CA LEU A 81 -16.94 -23.75 -2.63
C LEU A 81 -15.80 -24.10 -1.66
N PRO A 82 -15.73 -25.36 -1.20
CA PRO A 82 -14.57 -25.81 -0.44
C PRO A 82 -13.33 -25.88 -1.34
N PHE A 83 -12.16 -25.70 -0.72
CA PHE A 83 -10.87 -25.60 -1.41
C PHE A 83 -10.61 -26.73 -2.40
N ASP A 84 -10.80 -27.99 -1.99
CA ASP A 84 -10.52 -29.16 -2.83
C ASP A 84 -11.41 -29.20 -4.08
N VAL A 85 -12.67 -28.81 -3.93
CA VAL A 85 -13.64 -28.76 -5.04
C VAL A 85 -13.30 -27.60 -5.98
N LEU A 86 -12.92 -26.44 -5.43
CA LEU A 86 -12.52 -25.29 -6.24
C LEU A 86 -11.30 -25.61 -7.11
N ILE A 87 -10.27 -26.21 -6.52
CA ILE A 87 -9.07 -26.64 -7.26
C ILE A 87 -9.40 -27.70 -8.30
N ALA A 88 -10.22 -28.70 -7.95
CA ALA A 88 -10.63 -29.72 -8.90
C ALA A 88 -11.37 -29.12 -10.11
N LYS A 89 -12.27 -28.14 -9.88
CA LYS A 89 -13.01 -27.44 -10.94
C LYS A 89 -12.14 -26.54 -11.81
N LEU A 90 -11.10 -25.92 -11.24
CA LEU A 90 -10.10 -25.15 -11.99
C LEU A 90 -9.23 -26.08 -12.85
N GLN A 91 -8.78 -27.20 -12.29
CA GLN A 91 -7.97 -28.19 -13.02
C GLN A 91 -8.74 -28.91 -14.12
N SER A 92 -10.04 -29.17 -13.91
CA SER A 92 -10.94 -29.74 -14.93
C SER A 92 -11.41 -28.71 -15.97
N ARG A 93 -11.10 -27.42 -15.78
CA ARG A 93 -11.57 -26.27 -16.59
C ARG A 93 -13.09 -26.11 -16.63
N GLU A 94 -13.79 -26.62 -15.62
CA GLU A 94 -15.21 -26.30 -15.41
C GLU A 94 -15.37 -24.83 -15.00
N LEU A 95 -14.40 -24.31 -14.23
CA LEU A 95 -14.30 -22.90 -13.87
C LEU A 95 -13.08 -22.27 -14.52
N LYS A 96 -13.24 -21.02 -14.98
CA LYS A 96 -12.16 -20.19 -15.52
C LYS A 96 -11.44 -19.44 -14.39
N ALA A 97 -10.12 -19.37 -14.45
CA ALA A 97 -9.28 -18.64 -13.51
C ALA A 97 -9.67 -17.14 -13.46
N ALA A 98 -9.95 -16.52 -14.61
CA ALA A 98 -10.38 -15.11 -14.65
C ALA A 98 -11.71 -14.87 -13.92
N GLU A 99 -12.60 -15.85 -13.97
CA GLU A 99 -13.93 -15.80 -13.36
C GLU A 99 -13.85 -16.03 -11.85
N VAL A 100 -13.02 -16.98 -11.42
CA VAL A 100 -12.71 -17.20 -10.00
C VAL A 100 -12.01 -15.97 -9.41
N LEU A 101 -11.03 -15.39 -10.10
CA LEU A 101 -10.37 -14.16 -9.66
C LEU A 101 -11.37 -13.02 -9.48
N SER A 102 -12.29 -12.84 -10.44
CA SER A 102 -13.34 -11.83 -10.38
C SER A 102 -14.27 -12.03 -9.18
N ALA A 103 -14.67 -13.27 -8.89
CA ALA A 103 -15.53 -13.60 -7.76
C ALA A 103 -14.86 -13.29 -6.41
N PHE A 104 -13.59 -13.66 -6.25
CA PHE A 104 -12.83 -13.35 -5.03
C PHE A 104 -12.56 -11.84 -4.90
N LEU A 105 -12.32 -11.15 -6.01
CA LEU A 105 -12.11 -9.71 -6.04
C LEU A 105 -13.36 -8.95 -5.59
N ASP A 106 -14.53 -9.29 -6.13
CA ASP A 106 -15.82 -8.73 -5.72
C ASP A 106 -16.05 -8.91 -4.20
N LYS A 107 -15.86 -10.13 -3.71
CA LYS A 107 -15.99 -10.41 -2.27
C LYS A 107 -15.01 -9.59 -1.44
N SER A 108 -13.76 -9.48 -1.87
CA SER A 108 -12.70 -8.80 -1.12
C SER A 108 -12.96 -7.29 -1.04
N ILE A 109 -13.48 -6.67 -2.10
CA ILE A 109 -13.89 -5.26 -2.10
C ILE A 109 -15.01 -5.03 -1.10
N ASN A 110 -16.03 -5.87 -1.12
CA ASN A 110 -17.17 -5.80 -0.20
C ASN A 110 -16.74 -5.95 1.26
N VAL A 111 -15.79 -6.85 1.55
CA VAL A 111 -15.25 -7.08 2.90
C VAL A 111 -14.28 -5.97 3.34
N THR A 112 -13.60 -5.31 2.40
CA THR A 112 -12.65 -4.23 2.71
C THR A 112 -13.32 -3.02 3.35
N ASP A 113 -14.58 -2.74 3.05
CA ASP A 113 -15.33 -1.64 3.70
C ASP A 113 -15.45 -1.83 5.21
N GLN A 114 -15.50 -3.08 5.68
CA GLN A 114 -15.58 -3.40 7.09
C GLN A 114 -14.21 -3.60 7.75
N PHE A 115 -13.28 -4.26 7.06
CA PHE A 115 -12.02 -4.73 7.67
C PHE A 115 -10.76 -4.04 7.17
N ASN A 116 -10.86 -3.18 6.15
CA ASN A 116 -9.73 -2.45 5.58
C ASN A 116 -8.53 -3.38 5.22
N CYS A 117 -8.81 -4.54 4.63
CA CYS A 117 -7.85 -5.63 4.50
C CYS A 117 -6.96 -5.58 3.24
N ILE A 118 -7.36 -4.83 2.21
CA ILE A 118 -6.60 -4.71 0.96
C ILE A 118 -5.86 -3.37 0.92
N THR A 119 -4.55 -3.40 0.71
CA THR A 119 -3.70 -2.22 0.56
C THR A 119 -3.59 -1.77 -0.90
N GLU A 120 -3.38 -2.73 -1.80
CA GLU A 120 -3.16 -2.53 -3.24
C GLU A 120 -3.64 -3.75 -4.02
N PHE A 121 -3.93 -3.57 -5.31
CA PHE A 121 -4.22 -4.69 -6.20
C PHE A 121 -3.03 -4.99 -7.11
N VAL A 122 -2.82 -6.26 -7.41
CA VAL A 122 -1.69 -6.69 -8.25
C VAL A 122 -1.96 -6.28 -9.70
N PRO A 123 -1.10 -5.46 -10.33
CA PRO A 123 -1.28 -5.04 -11.71
C PRO A 123 -1.21 -6.25 -12.65
N GLY A 124 -2.10 -6.29 -13.65
CA GLY A 124 -2.10 -7.38 -14.63
C GLY A 124 -2.60 -8.74 -14.10
N ALA A 125 -3.11 -8.82 -12.86
CA ALA A 125 -3.66 -10.07 -12.32
C ALA A 125 -4.74 -10.71 -13.21
N MET A 126 -5.62 -9.89 -13.79
CA MET A 126 -6.63 -10.37 -14.74
C MET A 126 -6.01 -10.92 -16.02
N ALA A 127 -4.99 -10.25 -16.57
CA ALA A 127 -4.29 -10.74 -17.77
C ALA A 127 -3.58 -12.07 -17.50
N MET A 128 -2.93 -12.21 -16.34
CA MET A 128 -2.32 -13.48 -15.92
C MET A 128 -3.37 -14.60 -15.79
N ALA A 129 -4.55 -14.30 -15.25
CA ALA A 129 -5.63 -15.27 -15.14
C ALA A 129 -6.15 -15.71 -16.52
N GLU A 130 -6.34 -14.77 -17.45
CA GLU A 130 -6.72 -15.09 -18.83
C GLU A 130 -5.65 -15.91 -19.58
N GLU A 131 -4.37 -15.63 -19.34
CA GLU A 131 -3.27 -16.42 -19.91
C GLU A 131 -3.27 -17.85 -19.37
N LEU A 132 -3.62 -18.04 -18.10
CA LEU A 132 -3.78 -19.37 -17.51
C LEU A 132 -4.95 -20.12 -18.16
N ASP A 133 -6.07 -19.45 -18.39
CA ASP A 133 -7.24 -20.03 -19.05
C ASP A 133 -6.97 -20.42 -20.51
N LYS A 134 -6.16 -19.61 -21.22
CA LYS A 134 -5.72 -19.89 -22.60
C LYS A 134 -4.65 -20.99 -22.68
N SER A 135 -3.96 -21.28 -21.58
CA SER A 135 -2.87 -22.26 -21.56
C SER A 135 -3.41 -23.68 -21.75
N PRO A 136 -2.84 -24.48 -22.68
CA PRO A 136 -3.31 -25.84 -22.94
C PRO A 136 -2.97 -26.81 -21.81
N THR A 137 -2.01 -26.47 -20.95
CA THR A 137 -1.57 -27.31 -19.83
C THR A 137 -1.89 -26.69 -18.47
N VAL A 138 -2.21 -27.53 -17.50
CA VAL A 138 -2.37 -27.13 -16.10
C VAL A 138 -0.96 -26.85 -15.54
N LYS A 139 -0.71 -25.61 -15.10
CA LYS A 139 0.62 -25.16 -14.64
C LYS A 139 1.06 -25.75 -13.28
N GLY A 140 0.18 -26.44 -12.53
CA GLY A 140 0.50 -27.06 -11.25
C GLY A 140 -0.72 -27.28 -10.34
N PRO A 141 -0.50 -27.68 -9.06
CA PRO A 141 -1.59 -27.98 -8.13
C PRO A 141 -2.47 -26.76 -7.80
N LEU A 142 -1.91 -25.56 -7.78
CA LEU A 142 -2.63 -24.30 -7.52
C LEU A 142 -3.01 -23.54 -8.80
N HIS A 143 -3.24 -24.26 -9.90
CA HIS A 143 -3.54 -23.64 -11.19
C HIS A 143 -4.82 -22.78 -11.12
N GLY A 144 -4.69 -21.51 -11.46
CA GLY A 144 -5.82 -20.58 -11.53
C GLY A 144 -6.37 -20.12 -10.18
N LEU A 145 -5.76 -20.52 -9.06
CA LEU A 145 -6.20 -20.10 -7.73
C LEU A 145 -5.73 -18.66 -7.44
N PRO A 146 -6.65 -17.72 -7.10
CA PRO A 146 -6.27 -16.39 -6.66
C PRO A 146 -5.60 -16.45 -5.28
N VAL A 147 -4.51 -15.71 -5.11
CA VAL A 147 -3.75 -15.65 -3.86
C VAL A 147 -3.51 -14.20 -3.47
N CYS A 148 -3.51 -13.95 -2.15
CA CYS A 148 -3.19 -12.66 -1.58
C CYS A 148 -1.82 -12.73 -0.90
N PHE A 149 -1.08 -11.63 -0.96
CA PHE A 149 0.22 -11.52 -0.33
C PHE A 149 0.20 -10.44 0.73
N LYS A 150 1.07 -10.59 1.73
CA LYS A 150 1.32 -9.52 2.70
C LYS A 150 2.20 -8.45 2.03
N ASP A 151 1.95 -7.20 2.38
CA ASP A 151 2.65 -5.98 1.91
C ASP A 151 4.18 -5.98 2.14
N ASN A 152 4.75 -6.95 2.87
CA ASN A 152 6.20 -7.05 3.02
C ASN A 152 6.91 -7.77 1.88
N ASN A 153 6.17 -8.28 0.88
CA ASN A 153 6.72 -9.01 -0.24
C ASN A 153 6.83 -8.09 -1.45
N ASP A 154 7.99 -8.07 -2.09
CA ASP A 154 8.19 -7.32 -3.34
C ASP A 154 7.59 -8.14 -4.49
N ILE A 155 6.46 -7.66 -5.03
CA ILE A 155 5.74 -8.28 -6.14
C ILE A 155 5.97 -7.40 -7.37
N LYS A 156 6.57 -7.99 -8.40
CA LYS A 156 6.91 -7.31 -9.65
C LYS A 156 5.87 -7.57 -10.73
#